data_AF-A0A9D9Q0R6-F1
#
_entry.id   AF-A0A9D9Q0R6-F1
#
_cell.length_a   1.000
_cell.length_b   1.000
_cell.length_c   1.000
_cell.angle_alpha   90.00
_cell.angle_beta   90.00
_cell.angle_gamma   90.00
#
_symmetry.space_group_name_H-M   'P 1'
#
loop_
_entity.id
_entity.type
_entity.pdbx_description
1 polymer ?
#
loop_
_entity_poly.entity_id
_entity_poly.type
_entity_poly.pdbx_seq_one_letter_code
_entity_poly.pdbx_strand_id
1 'polypeptide(L)'
;MENRLKELHYGLGFDRTSCSRFWANAFRVLLTAAAYVLLQTLRARLAATPAASYQVSTLRERLFKLGTRVQVSARRIVLHLPAAFPWLALWQAVALTLGASPG
;
A
#
# COMPACT_ATOMS: atom_id res chain seq x y z
N MET A 1 10.76 -17.68 1.28
CA MET A 1 11.34 -16.65 2.18
C MET A 1 12.23 -15.66 1.44
N GLU A 2 13.03 -16.11 0.47
CA GLU A 2 13.99 -15.26 -0.27
C GLU A 2 13.35 -14.07 -1.01
N ASN A 3 12.19 -14.27 -1.65
CA ASN A 3 11.47 -13.17 -2.33
C ASN A 3 10.99 -12.08 -1.36
N ARG A 4 10.62 -12.44 -0.13
CA ARG A 4 10.15 -11.49 0.89
C ARG A 4 11.28 -10.59 1.40
N LEU A 5 12.47 -11.15 1.56
CA LEU A 5 13.67 -10.40 1.92
C LEU A 5 14.11 -9.47 0.78
N LYS A 6 14.06 -9.93 -0.48
CA LYS A 6 14.35 -9.11 -1.67
C LYS A 6 13.34 -7.97 -1.85
N GLU A 7 12.05 -8.22 -1.61
CA GLU A 7 11.00 -7.18 -1.63
C GLU A 7 11.21 -6.12 -0.53
N LEU A 8 11.63 -6.52 0.66
CA LEU A 8 11.95 -5.60 1.75
C LEU A 8 13.19 -4.75 1.42
N HIS A 9 14.25 -5.37 0.88
CA HIS A 9 15.49 -4.69 0.54
C HIS A 9 15.32 -3.71 -0.64
N TYR A 10 14.73 -4.18 -1.76
CA TYR A 10 14.65 -3.43 -3.01
C TYR A 10 13.34 -2.66 -3.21
N GLY A 11 12.19 -3.20 -2.78
CA GLY A 11 10.88 -2.59 -3.03
C GLY A 11 10.58 -1.39 -2.13
N LEU A 12 11.21 -1.34 -0.96
CA LEU A 12 10.87 -0.44 0.12
C LEU A 12 12.02 0.52 0.52
N GLY A 13 13.19 0.39 -0.11
CA GLY A 13 14.27 1.36 0.01
C GLY A 13 15.01 1.28 1.35
N PHE A 14 15.15 0.07 1.91
CA PHE A 14 15.96 -0.20 3.10
C PHE A 14 17.40 0.32 2.94
N ASP A 15 17.92 0.30 1.71
CA ASP A 15 19.28 0.71 1.36
C ASP A 15 19.49 2.25 1.24
N ARG A 16 18.43 3.07 1.18
CA ARG A 16 18.59 4.53 0.99
C ARG A 16 18.98 5.29 2.26
N THR A 17 20.24 5.28 2.66
CA THR A 17 20.74 6.09 3.79
C THR A 17 21.03 7.55 3.40
N SER A 18 20.05 8.24 2.79
CA SER A 18 20.25 9.61 2.27
C SER A 18 20.23 10.71 3.33
N CYS A 19 19.90 10.41 4.59
CA CYS A 19 19.97 11.40 5.66
C CYS A 19 21.38 11.46 6.27
N SER A 20 21.87 12.65 6.58
CA SER A 20 23.17 12.86 7.24
C SER A 20 23.23 12.34 8.69
N ARG A 21 22.09 11.99 9.29
CA ARG A 21 21.97 11.52 10.68
C ARG A 21 21.62 10.04 10.74
N PHE A 22 22.42 9.26 11.48
CA PHE A 22 22.20 7.83 11.71
C PHE A 22 20.79 7.51 12.25
N TRP A 23 20.34 8.23 13.28
CA TRP A 23 19.00 8.03 13.86
C TRP A 23 17.85 8.31 12.91
N ALA A 24 18.00 9.27 11.99
CA ALA A 24 16.99 9.54 10.97
C ALA A 24 16.88 8.38 9.98
N ASN A 25 18.02 7.78 9.59
CA ASN A 25 18.05 6.59 8.76
C ASN A 25 17.45 5.37 9.49
N ALA A 26 17.76 5.17 10.77
CA ALA A 26 17.20 4.09 11.59
C ALA A 26 15.67 4.21 11.72
N PHE A 27 15.15 5.41 11.97
CA PHE A 27 13.72 5.65 12.00
C PHE A 27 13.04 5.37 10.64
N ARG A 28 13.68 5.79 9.53
CA ARG A 28 13.18 5.52 8.18
C ARG A 28 13.10 4.02 7.90
N VAL A 29 14.08 3.25 8.36
CA VAL A 29 14.07 1.78 8.28
C VAL A 29 12.91 1.18 9.09
N LEU A 30 12.68 1.65 10.31
CA LEU A 30 11.57 1.19 11.14
C LEU A 30 10.20 1.47 10.50
N LEU A 31 9.98 2.68 9.98
CA LEU A 31 8.76 3.03 9.24
C LEU A 31 8.55 2.14 8.02
N THR A 32 9.64 1.84 7.31
CA THR A 32 9.64 0.98 6.13
C THR A 32 9.26 -0.46 6.48
N ALA A 33 9.79 -0.99 7.59
CA ALA A 33 9.43 -2.30 8.11
C ALA A 33 7.95 -2.35 8.57
N ALA A 34 7.47 -1.31 9.24
CA ALA A 34 6.07 -1.21 9.64
C ALA A 34 5.14 -1.19 8.41
N ALA A 35 5.46 -0.40 7.38
CA ALA A 35 4.72 -0.37 6.12
C ALA A 35 4.71 -1.75 5.42
N TYR A 36 5.83 -2.48 5.45
CA TYR A 36 5.90 -3.84 4.92
C TYR A 36 4.93 -4.79 5.64
N VAL A 37 4.92 -4.78 6.97
CA VAL A 37 4.02 -5.61 7.78
C VAL A 37 2.56 -5.28 7.47
N LEU A 38 2.22 -3.99 7.35
CA LEU A 38 0.86 -3.58 6.96
C LEU A 38 0.46 -4.11 5.59
N LEU A 39 1.35 -4.00 4.59
CA LEU A 39 1.11 -4.52 3.24
C LEU A 39 0.99 -6.05 3.24
N GLN A 40 1.76 -6.75 4.06
CA GLN A 40 1.67 -8.19 4.21
C GLN A 40 0.36 -8.63 4.87
N THR A 41 -0.14 -7.89 5.86
CA THR A 41 -1.46 -8.14 6.47
C THR A 41 -2.59 -7.85 5.49
N LEU A 42 -2.48 -6.77 4.71
CA LEU A 42 -3.42 -6.47 3.63
C LEU A 42 -3.46 -7.59 2.59
N ARG A 43 -2.30 -8.13 2.19
CA ARG A 43 -2.23 -9.32 1.31
C ARG A 43 -2.96 -10.53 1.88
N ALA A 44 -2.81 -10.79 3.18
CA ALA A 44 -3.49 -11.91 3.84
C ALA A 44 -5.01 -11.71 3.85
N ARG A 45 -5.50 -10.48 4.08
CA ARG A 45 -6.93 -10.15 4.00
C ARG A 45 -7.49 -10.23 2.58
N LEU A 46 -6.64 -10.01 1.59
CA LEU A 46 -6.99 -10.06 0.17
C LEU A 46 -6.76 -11.43 -0.48
N ALA A 47 -6.56 -12.50 0.31
CA ALA A 47 -6.30 -13.86 -0.19
C ALA A 47 -7.35 -14.36 -1.20
N ALA A 48 -8.61 -13.90 -1.08
CA ALA A 48 -9.70 -14.23 -1.99
C ALA A 48 -9.72 -13.42 -3.30
N THR A 49 -8.77 -12.49 -3.49
CA THR A 49 -8.69 -11.62 -4.67
C THR A 49 -7.38 -11.88 -5.42
N PRO A 50 -7.31 -11.58 -6.74
CA PRO A 50 -6.05 -11.66 -7.50
C PRO A 50 -4.94 -10.76 -6.94
N ALA A 51 -5.25 -9.85 -6.01
CA ALA A 51 -4.28 -9.01 -5.32
C ALA A 51 -3.34 -9.81 -4.39
N ALA A 52 -3.73 -11.01 -3.96
CA ALA A 52 -2.96 -11.84 -3.03
C ALA A 52 -1.58 -12.24 -3.58
N SER A 53 -1.50 -12.45 -4.90
CA SER A 53 -0.29 -12.89 -5.60
C SER A 53 0.66 -11.73 -5.97
N TYR A 54 0.19 -10.48 -5.92
CA TYR A 54 0.99 -9.32 -6.30
C TYR A 54 2.12 -9.03 -5.33
N GLN A 55 3.27 -8.64 -5.87
CA GLN A 55 4.39 -8.13 -5.06
C GLN A 55 3.98 -6.86 -4.31
N VAL A 56 4.61 -6.62 -3.17
CA VAL A 56 4.40 -5.44 -2.31
C VAL A 56 4.67 -4.15 -3.09
N SER A 57 5.64 -4.15 -4.01
CA SER A 57 5.92 -3.06 -4.95
C SER A 57 4.74 -2.78 -5.87
N THR A 58 4.15 -3.82 -6.48
CA THR A 58 2.98 -3.74 -7.34
C THR A 58 1.74 -3.27 -6.57
N LEU A 59 1.54 -3.76 -5.34
CA LEU A 59 0.46 -3.30 -4.47
C LEU A 59 0.64 -1.82 -4.11
N ARG A 60 1.86 -1.39 -3.80
CA ARG A 60 2.16 0.02 -3.53
C ARG A 60 1.78 0.89 -4.73
N GLU A 61 2.21 0.50 -5.92
CA GLU A 61 1.90 1.25 -7.14
C GLU A 61 0.39 1.29 -7.43
N ARG A 62 -0.28 0.14 -7.41
CA ARG A 62 -1.68 0.06 -7.83
C ARG A 62 -2.68 0.56 -6.79
N LEU A 63 -2.35 0.51 -5.50
CA LEU A 63 -3.26 0.91 -4.41
C LEU A 63 -2.94 2.27 -3.81
N PHE A 64 -1.69 2.71 -3.83
CA PHE A 64 -1.28 3.96 -3.16
C PHE A 64 -0.85 5.04 -4.15
N LYS A 65 -0.40 4.69 -5.36
CA LYS A 65 -0.04 5.65 -6.40
C LYS A 65 -1.24 5.96 -7.29
N LEU A 66 -2.35 6.39 -6.68
CA LEU A 66 -3.53 6.89 -7.38
C LEU A 66 -3.74 8.39 -7.10
N GLY A 67 -4.14 9.13 -8.14
CA GLY A 67 -4.72 10.46 -7.99
C GLY A 67 -6.23 10.33 -7.84
N THR A 68 -6.75 10.59 -6.64
CA THR A 68 -8.19 10.55 -6.34
C THR A 68 -8.59 11.81 -5.59
N ARG A 69 -9.82 12.29 -5.80
CA ARG A 69 -10.35 13.42 -5.02
C ARG A 69 -10.85 12.88 -3.68
N VAL A 70 -10.18 13.31 -2.61
CA VAL A 70 -10.53 12.96 -1.23
C VAL A 70 -11.48 14.02 -0.68
N GLN A 71 -12.67 13.60 -0.27
CA GLN A 71 -13.62 14.46 0.43
C GLN A 71 -13.79 13.96 1.86
N VAL A 72 -13.36 14.77 2.82
CA VAL A 72 -13.45 14.45 4.25
C VAL A 72 -14.65 15.17 4.85
N SER A 73 -15.48 14.45 5.58
CA SER A 73 -16.59 14.96 6.38
C SER A 73 -16.42 14.50 7.83
N ALA A 74 -17.17 15.09 8.76
CA ALA A 74 -17.13 14.74 10.18
C ALA A 74 -17.42 13.25 10.45
N ARG A 75 -18.11 12.55 9.53
CA ARG A 75 -18.52 11.14 9.70
C ARG A 75 -17.93 10.17 8.67
N ARG A 76 -17.32 10.65 7.59
CA ARG A 76 -16.87 9.78 6.48
C ARG A 76 -15.78 10.41 5.65
N ILE A 77 -14.95 9.54 5.07
CA ILE A 77 -13.98 9.87 4.03
C ILE A 77 -14.49 9.25 2.73
N VAL A 78 -14.72 10.08 1.72
CA VAL A 78 -15.19 9.67 0.40
C VAL A 78 -14.05 9.83 -0.59
N LEU A 79 -13.77 8.78 -1.36
CA LEU A 79 -12.72 8.74 -2.36
C LEU A 79 -13.35 8.66 -3.75
N HIS A 80 -13.22 9.74 -4.53
CA HIS A 80 -13.73 9.79 -5.90
C HIS A 80 -12.64 9.36 -6.88
N LEU A 81 -12.69 8.08 -7.27
CA LEU A 81 -11.74 7.52 -8.22
C LEU A 81 -12.01 7.98 -9.66
N PRO A 82 -10.97 8.25 -10.46
CA PRO A 82 -11.14 8.57 -11.87
C PRO A 82 -11.59 7.31 -12.65
N ALA A 83 -12.56 7.48 -13.56
CA ALA A 83 -13.10 6.39 -14.37
C ALA A 83 -12.05 5.72 -15.26
N ALA A 84 -11.03 6.47 -15.70
CA ALA A 84 -9.94 5.97 -16.53
C ALA A 84 -8.84 5.23 -15.74
N PHE A 85 -9.02 4.97 -14.44
CA PHE A 85 -8.02 4.28 -13.64
C PHE A 85 -7.93 2.78 -14.02
N PRO A 86 -6.77 2.29 -14.52
CA PRO A 86 -6.66 0.92 -15.02
C PRO A 86 -6.93 -0.17 -13.97
N TRP A 87 -6.76 0.15 -12.69
CA TRP A 87 -6.93 -0.78 -11.59
C TRP A 87 -8.16 -0.47 -10.72
N LEU A 88 -9.17 0.21 -11.28
CA LEU A 88 -10.38 0.60 -10.56
C LEU A 88 -11.11 -0.58 -9.91
N ALA A 89 -11.34 -1.65 -10.67
CA ALA A 89 -12.02 -2.86 -10.17
C ALA A 89 -11.25 -3.53 -9.02
N LEU A 90 -9.92 -3.60 -9.15
CA LEU A 90 -9.05 -4.11 -8.09
C LEU A 90 -9.16 -3.23 -6.84
N TRP A 91 -9.06 -1.92 -7.00
CA TRP A 91 -9.12 -0.98 -5.89
C TRP A 91 -10.46 -1.04 -5.16
N GLN A 92 -11.57 -1.12 -5.90
CA GLN A 92 -12.92 -1.29 -5.35
C GLN A 92 -13.06 -2.61 -4.58
N ALA A 93 -12.58 -3.73 -5.15
CA ALA A 93 -12.61 -5.03 -4.48
C ALA A 93 -11.82 -5.00 -3.15
N VAL A 94 -10.66 -4.35 -3.14
CA VAL A 94 -9.87 -4.14 -1.92
C VAL A 94 -10.63 -3.29 -0.91
N ALA A 95 -11.19 -2.15 -1.34
CA ALA A 95 -11.93 -1.25 -0.46
C ALA A 95 -13.14 -1.94 0.19
N LEU A 96 -13.93 -2.67 -0.60
CA LEU A 96 -15.08 -3.43 -0.10
C LEU A 96 -14.67 -4.54 0.88
N THR A 97 -13.58 -5.26 0.59
CA THR A 97 -13.05 -6.29 1.51
C THR A 97 -12.60 -5.70 2.85
N LEU A 98 -12.14 -4.44 2.85
CA LEU A 98 -11.74 -3.71 4.04
C LEU A 98 -12.92 -3.02 4.75
N GLY A 99 -14.14 -3.17 4.26
CA GLY A 99 -15.36 -2.62 4.88
C GLY A 99 -15.76 -1.23 4.38
N ALA A 100 -15.21 -0.76 3.25
CA ALA A 100 -15.73 0.44 2.60
C ALA A 100 -17.15 0.21 2.08
N SER A 101 -17.97 1.26 2.09
CA SER A 101 -19.31 1.25 1.52
C SER A 101 -19.33 2.09 0.24
N PRO A 102 -19.95 1.61 -0.86
CA PRO A 102 -20.18 2.46 -2.02
C PRO A 102 -21.10 3.61 -1.60
N GLY A 103 -20.64 4.84 -1.86
CA GLY A 103 -21.35 6.08 -1.52
C GLY A 103 -22.30 6.56 -2.60
#